data_AF-A0A183D4N1-F1
#
_entry.id   AF-A0A183D4N1-F1
#
_cell.length_a   1.000
_cell.length_b   1.000
_cell.length_c   1.000
_cell.angle_alpha   90.00
_cell.angle_beta   90.00
_cell.angle_gamma   90.00
#
_symmetry.space_group_name_H-M   'P 1'
#
loop_
_entity.id
_entity.type
_entity.pdbx_description
1 polymer ?
#
loop_
_entity_poly.entity_id
_entity_poly.type
_entity_poly.pdbx_seq_one_letter_code
_entity_poly.pdbx_strand_id
1 'polypeptide(L)'
;MKVRAVGARSLYVTWEPPRLPNGYVRGYFVTFENSSTGAIEETYVLNRQLYYLHEEGEPNTGYKVSVWAETNGGEGPKVMRPVRTWPLREPDVPSFIVEATSPTTIQIQWLPSNGSEWMMPGSTFFVRYSIADSDEWTESEQISLPRTDILLSDLEEDTVYKVIGIAKEGNQQRASDVIAVRSLSRATIAHISHGK
;
A
#
# COMPACT_ATOMS: atom_id res chain seq x y z
N MET A 1 2.86 2.57 -19.13
CA MET A 1 2.84 3.33 -17.87
C MET A 1 1.42 3.77 -17.56
N LYS A 2 1.01 3.61 -16.30
CA LYS A 2 -0.21 4.16 -15.70
C LYS A 2 0.20 5.00 -14.51
N VAL A 3 -0.46 6.14 -14.30
CA VAL A 3 -0.26 7.01 -13.13
C VAL A 3 -1.62 7.43 -12.60
N ARG A 4 -1.76 7.44 -11.28
CA ARG A 4 -2.99 7.83 -10.58
C ARG A 4 -2.63 8.63 -9.34
N ALA A 5 -3.47 9.60 -9.00
CA ALA A 5 -3.50 10.11 -7.65
C ALA A 5 -4.22 9.08 -6.78
N VAL A 6 -3.57 8.73 -5.67
CA VAL A 6 -4.11 7.85 -4.63
C VAL A 6 -4.31 8.61 -3.33
N GLY A 7 -4.24 9.94 -3.41
CA GLY A 7 -4.17 10.80 -2.26
C GLY A 7 -4.02 12.27 -2.62
N ALA A 8 -4.04 13.13 -1.59
CA ALA A 8 -3.79 14.56 -1.72
C ALA A 8 -2.30 14.88 -1.90
N ARG A 9 -1.42 13.99 -1.44
CA ARG A 9 0.03 14.11 -1.57
C ARG A 9 0.64 12.90 -2.27
N SER A 10 -0.15 11.84 -2.44
CA SER A 10 0.32 10.57 -2.99
C SER A 10 -0.04 10.36 -4.46
N LEU A 11 0.97 10.07 -5.27
CA LEU A 11 0.87 9.61 -6.65
C LEU A 11 1.44 8.20 -6.77
N TYR A 12 0.65 7.28 -7.31
CA TYR A 12 1.08 5.91 -7.57
C TYR A 12 1.25 5.70 -9.08
N VAL A 13 2.45 5.27 -9.47
CA VAL A 13 2.84 5.04 -10.87
C VAL A 13 3.29 3.59 -11.05
N THR A 14 2.85 2.99 -12.15
CA THR A 14 3.23 1.64 -12.57
C THR A 14 3.62 1.61 -14.04
N TRP A 15 4.54 0.74 -14.42
CA TRP A 15 4.97 0.58 -15.80
C TRP A 15 5.29 -0.87 -16.13
N GLU A 16 5.48 -1.12 -17.42
CA GLU A 16 5.93 -2.40 -17.93
C GLU A 16 7.36 -2.21 -18.48
N PRO A 17 8.19 -3.26 -18.47
CA PRO A 17 9.49 -3.21 -19.12
C PRO A 17 9.38 -2.80 -20.61
N PRO A 18 10.36 -2.08 -21.18
CA PRO A 18 10.37 -1.72 -22.59
C PRO A 18 10.34 -2.98 -23.47
N ARG A 19 9.52 -2.97 -24.52
CA ARG A 19 9.45 -4.10 -25.48
C ARG A 19 10.74 -4.30 -26.27
N LEU A 20 11.48 -3.21 -26.50
CA LEU A 20 12.74 -3.19 -27.25
C LEU A 20 13.80 -2.46 -26.40
N PRO A 21 14.38 -3.10 -25.37
CA PRO A 21 15.29 -2.44 -24.44
C PRO A 21 16.69 -2.20 -25.03
N ASN A 22 17.05 -2.84 -26.15
CA ASN A 22 18.37 -2.76 -26.80
C ASN A 22 19.55 -3.00 -25.82
N GLY A 23 19.34 -3.87 -24.82
CA GLY A 23 20.29 -4.17 -23.76
C GLY A 23 19.59 -4.72 -22.52
N TYR A 24 20.36 -5.05 -21.48
CA TYR A 24 19.80 -5.42 -20.18
C TYR A 24 19.38 -4.15 -19.42
N VAL A 25 18.09 -4.07 -19.07
CA VAL A 25 17.56 -2.97 -18.25
C VAL A 25 18.08 -3.12 -16.83
N ARG A 26 18.78 -2.08 -16.36
CA ARG A 26 19.35 -1.99 -15.01
C ARG A 26 18.38 -1.38 -14.01
N GLY A 27 17.55 -0.47 -14.48
CA GLY A 27 16.56 0.21 -13.68
C GLY A 27 15.80 1.25 -14.48
N TYR A 28 15.06 2.05 -13.74
CA TYR A 28 14.17 3.06 -14.28
C TYR A 28 14.33 4.35 -13.52
N PHE A 29 14.44 5.45 -14.24
CA PHE A 29 14.25 6.78 -13.69
C PHE A 29 12.77 7.12 -13.66
N VAL A 30 12.34 7.78 -12.60
CA VAL A 30 10.98 8.28 -12.42
C VAL A 30 11.07 9.74 -11.99
N THR A 31 10.34 10.63 -12.67
CA THR A 31 10.28 12.05 -12.29
C THR A 31 8.88 12.52 -12.00
N PHE A 32 8.76 13.43 -11.03
CA PHE A 32 7.53 14.13 -10.67
C PHE A 32 7.75 15.63 -10.85
N GLU A 33 7.28 16.18 -11.97
CA GLU A 33 7.37 17.62 -12.26
C GLU A 33 6.08 18.32 -11.81
N ASN A 34 6.17 19.20 -10.82
CA ASN A 34 5.06 20.06 -10.41
C ASN A 34 4.74 21.05 -11.55
N SER A 35 3.53 20.98 -12.09
CA SER A 35 3.11 21.76 -13.27
C SER A 35 2.95 23.26 -12.99
N SER A 36 2.85 23.66 -11.72
CA SER A 36 2.70 25.05 -11.32
C SER A 36 4.06 25.72 -11.07
N THR A 37 4.97 25.02 -10.38
CA THR A 37 6.27 25.58 -9.96
C THR A 37 7.41 25.20 -10.90
N GLY A 38 7.24 24.14 -11.70
CA GLY A 38 8.30 23.54 -12.51
C GLY A 38 9.33 22.76 -11.68
N ALA A 39 9.13 22.60 -10.36
CA ALA A 39 9.99 21.79 -9.52
C ALA A 39 9.95 20.33 -9.97
N ILE A 40 11.12 19.70 -10.06
CA ILE A 40 11.27 18.31 -10.49
C ILE A 40 11.93 17.52 -9.38
N GLU A 41 11.26 16.47 -8.95
CA GLU A 41 11.85 15.40 -8.16
C GLU A 41 12.15 14.21 -9.07
N GLU A 42 13.31 13.59 -8.86
CA GLU A 42 13.76 12.42 -9.61
C GLU A 42 14.19 11.31 -8.66
N THR A 43 13.89 10.07 -9.03
CA THR A 43 14.32 8.88 -8.32
C THR A 43 14.69 7.78 -9.32
N TYR A 44 15.45 6.79 -8.85
CA TYR A 44 15.84 5.62 -9.62
C TYR A 44 15.46 4.35 -8.88
N VAL A 45 14.84 3.41 -9.57
CA VAL A 45 14.51 2.09 -9.03
C VAL A 45 15.14 0.98 -9.85
N LEU A 46 15.52 -0.11 -9.19
CA LEU A 46 16.12 -1.26 -9.84
C LEU A 46 15.15 -1.97 -10.78
N ASN A 47 15.67 -2.68 -11.77
CA ASN A 47 14.89 -3.27 -12.87
C ASN A 47 13.73 -4.19 -12.47
N ARG A 48 13.75 -4.79 -11.27
CA ARG A 48 12.66 -5.64 -10.75
C ARG A 48 11.48 -4.83 -10.22
N GLN A 49 11.69 -3.57 -9.85
CA GLN A 49 10.65 -2.69 -9.35
C GLN A 49 9.99 -1.97 -10.53
N LEU A 50 8.69 -2.22 -10.70
CA LEU A 50 7.88 -1.70 -11.81
C LEU A 50 6.79 -0.73 -11.34
N TYR A 51 6.99 -0.18 -10.15
CA TYR A 51 6.10 0.81 -9.53
C TYR A 51 6.88 1.79 -8.68
N TYR A 52 6.27 2.94 -8.41
CA TYR A 52 6.74 3.90 -7.42
C TYR A 52 5.55 4.61 -6.78
N LEU A 53 5.62 4.84 -5.48
CA LEU A 53 4.68 5.64 -4.71
C LEU A 53 5.41 6.91 -4.27
N HIS A 54 5.00 8.04 -4.81
CA HIS A 54 5.52 9.36 -4.42
C HIS A 54 4.52 9.99 -3.46
N GLU A 55 4.94 10.28 -2.22
CA GLU A 55 4.06 10.74 -1.12
C GLU A 55 4.33 12.20 -0.70
N GLU A 56 5.18 12.92 -1.46
CA GLU A 56 5.64 14.27 -1.12
C GLU A 56 4.91 15.36 -1.93
N GLY A 57 3.90 15.00 -2.72
CA GLY A 57 3.17 15.91 -3.58
C GLY A 57 2.37 16.98 -2.83
N GLU A 58 2.00 18.04 -3.55
CA GLU A 58 1.16 19.13 -3.05
C GLU A 58 -0.32 18.83 -3.31
N PRO A 59 -1.25 19.14 -2.37
CA PRO A 59 -2.69 18.99 -2.60
C PRO A 59 -3.20 19.76 -3.81
N ASN A 60 -4.17 19.17 -4.50
CA ASN A 60 -4.85 19.74 -5.68
C ASN A 60 -3.91 20.24 -6.79
N THR A 61 -2.75 19.62 -6.95
CA THR A 61 -1.68 20.11 -7.82
C THR A 61 -1.46 19.19 -9.01
N GLY A 62 -1.26 19.78 -10.18
CA GLY A 62 -0.97 19.06 -11.42
C GLY A 62 0.49 18.64 -11.47
N TYR A 63 0.75 17.41 -11.91
CA TYR A 63 2.09 16.86 -12.09
C TYR A 63 2.24 16.24 -13.48
N LYS A 64 3.44 16.34 -14.05
CA LYS A 64 3.85 15.52 -15.19
C LYS A 64 4.77 14.42 -14.66
N VAL A 65 4.27 13.19 -14.66
CA VAL A 65 5.05 12.03 -14.21
C VAL A 65 5.69 11.37 -15.41
N SER A 66 6.99 11.14 -15.35
CA SER A 66 7.72 10.50 -16.44
C SER A 66 8.51 9.29 -15.98
N VAL A 67 8.60 8.27 -16.82
CA VAL A 67 9.40 7.06 -16.59
C VAL A 67 10.22 6.72 -17.83
N TRP A 68 11.47 6.33 -17.64
CA TRP A 68 12.33 5.78 -18.70
C TRP A 68 13.29 4.74 -18.15
N ALA A 69 13.72 3.83 -19.00
CA ALA A 69 14.62 2.74 -18.65
C ALA A 69 16.08 3.12 -18.89
N GLU A 70 16.97 2.55 -18.11
CA GLU A 70 18.42 2.63 -18.30
C GLU A 70 19.00 1.26 -18.61
N THR A 71 19.92 1.19 -19.57
CA THR A 71 20.76 0.02 -19.86
C THR A 71 22.24 0.38 -19.79
N ASN A 72 23.13 -0.59 -19.97
CA ASN A 72 24.57 -0.29 -20.15
C ASN A 72 24.88 0.59 -21.37
N GLY A 73 23.98 0.64 -22.36
CA GLY A 73 24.10 1.52 -23.52
C GLY A 73 23.61 2.95 -23.27
N GLY A 74 23.09 3.24 -22.07
CA GLY A 74 22.53 4.53 -21.68
C GLY A 74 21.02 4.51 -21.46
N GLU A 75 20.45 5.71 -21.40
CA GLU A 75 19.04 5.97 -21.14
C GLU A 75 18.16 5.79 -22.39
N GLY A 76 17.00 5.18 -22.19
CA GLY A 76 15.96 5.04 -23.20
C GLY A 76 15.01 6.24 -23.28
N PRO A 77 14.00 6.19 -24.16
CA PRO A 77 13.04 7.27 -24.33
C PRO A 77 12.12 7.45 -23.13
N LYS A 78 11.78 8.71 -22.84
CA LYS A 78 10.88 9.13 -21.76
C LYS A 78 9.40 8.97 -22.11
N VAL A 79 8.64 8.31 -21.24
CA VAL A 79 7.18 8.23 -21.31
C VAL A 79 6.57 9.10 -20.23
N MET A 80 5.81 10.12 -20.62
CA MET A 80 5.17 11.08 -19.70
C MET A 80 3.64 10.91 -19.66
N ARG A 81 3.05 11.09 -18.48
CA ARG A 81 1.60 11.23 -18.29
C ARG A 81 1.29 12.36 -17.28
N PRO A 82 0.31 13.23 -17.58
CA PRO A 82 -0.17 14.19 -16.60
C PRO A 82 -1.07 13.50 -15.57
N VAL A 83 -1.06 14.02 -14.35
CA VAL A 83 -1.94 13.61 -13.24
C VAL A 83 -2.18 14.81 -12.33
N ARG A 84 -3.24 14.81 -11.54
CA ARG A 84 -3.49 15.82 -10.50
C ARG A 84 -3.76 15.12 -9.18
N THR A 85 -3.07 15.52 -8.12
CA THR A 85 -3.33 15.04 -6.75
C THR A 85 -4.71 15.49 -6.28
N TRP A 86 -5.28 14.80 -5.30
CA TRP A 86 -6.58 15.19 -4.76
C TRP A 86 -6.49 16.48 -3.95
N PRO A 87 -7.61 17.21 -3.77
CA PRO A 87 -7.70 18.23 -2.73
C PRO A 87 -7.35 17.67 -1.36
N LEU A 88 -6.85 18.52 -0.46
CA LEU A 88 -6.57 18.12 0.91
C LEU A 88 -7.85 17.62 1.55
N ARG A 89 -7.87 16.34 1.90
CA ARG A 89 -8.96 15.66 2.58
C ARG A 89 -8.39 14.56 3.45
N GLU A 90 -9.19 14.14 4.41
CA GLU A 90 -8.87 12.98 5.20
C GLU A 90 -9.03 11.71 4.34
N PRO A 91 -8.26 10.64 4.59
CA PRO A 91 -8.44 9.37 3.89
C PRO A 91 -9.86 8.84 4.06
N ASP A 92 -10.26 7.87 3.24
CA ASP A 92 -11.55 7.21 3.43
C ASP A 92 -11.46 6.27 4.66
N VAL A 93 -12.58 5.96 5.31
CA VAL A 93 -12.60 4.98 6.39
C VAL A 93 -12.20 3.61 5.83
N PRO A 94 -11.13 2.97 6.35
CA PRO A 94 -10.67 1.71 5.79
C PRO A 94 -11.65 0.58 6.06
N SER A 95 -11.93 -0.18 5.01
CA SER A 95 -12.53 -1.52 5.12
C SER A 95 -11.42 -2.55 4.98
N PHE A 96 -11.44 -3.60 5.80
CA PHE A 96 -10.48 -4.69 5.71
C PHE A 96 -11.11 -6.01 6.15
N ILE A 97 -10.52 -7.10 5.66
CA ILE A 97 -10.81 -8.46 6.07
C ILE A 97 -9.83 -8.83 7.19
N VAL A 98 -10.34 -9.52 8.22
CA VAL A 98 -9.55 -10.09 9.31
C VAL A 98 -9.85 -11.58 9.37
N GLU A 99 -8.82 -12.41 9.21
CA GLU A 99 -8.96 -13.86 9.19
C GLU A 99 -7.91 -14.51 10.08
N ALA A 100 -8.33 -15.32 11.04
CA ALA A 100 -7.42 -16.14 11.83
C ALA A 100 -6.93 -17.32 10.98
N THR A 101 -5.64 -17.34 10.68
CA THR A 101 -5.03 -18.32 9.76
C THR A 101 -4.33 -19.45 10.48
N SER A 102 -3.93 -19.24 11.73
CA SER A 102 -3.33 -20.26 12.59
C SER A 102 -3.61 -19.95 14.07
N PRO A 103 -3.16 -20.80 15.01
CA PRO A 103 -3.26 -20.50 16.42
C PRO A 103 -2.49 -19.25 16.86
N THR A 104 -1.49 -18.83 16.09
CA THR A 104 -0.60 -17.72 16.46
C THR A 104 -0.55 -16.62 15.39
N THR A 105 -1.44 -16.66 14.39
CA THR A 105 -1.43 -15.70 13.28
C THR A 105 -2.81 -15.26 12.83
N ILE A 106 -2.91 -13.99 12.47
CA ILE A 106 -4.11 -13.36 11.90
C ILE A 106 -3.70 -12.58 10.65
N GLN A 107 -4.35 -12.87 9.53
CA GLN A 107 -4.19 -12.13 8.28
C GLN A 107 -5.14 -10.93 8.26
N ILE A 108 -4.61 -9.76 7.91
CA ILE A 108 -5.37 -8.55 7.61
C ILE A 108 -5.18 -8.18 6.15
N GLN A 109 -6.27 -7.82 5.47
CA GLN A 109 -6.23 -7.33 4.10
C GLN A 109 -7.10 -6.09 3.93
N TRP A 110 -6.51 -4.96 3.58
CA TRP A 110 -7.24 -3.74 3.24
C TRP A 110 -7.94 -3.87 1.90
N LEU A 111 -9.16 -3.37 1.85
CA LEU A 111 -10.01 -3.39 0.66
C LEU A 111 -10.08 -2.00 0.02
N PRO A 112 -10.26 -1.91 -1.31
CA PRO A 112 -10.45 -0.63 -1.96
C PRO A 112 -11.79 0.03 -1.60
N SER A 113 -11.79 1.35 -1.35
CA SER A 113 -12.98 2.18 -1.23
C SER A 113 -13.78 2.12 -2.54
N ASN A 114 -15.04 1.73 -2.47
CA ASN A 114 -15.97 1.65 -3.61
C ASN A 114 -15.57 0.68 -4.74
N GLY A 115 -14.80 -0.36 -4.45
CA GLY A 115 -14.57 -1.49 -5.37
C GLY A 115 -13.63 -1.23 -6.55
N SER A 116 -12.97 -0.07 -6.62
CA SER A 116 -11.89 0.20 -7.58
C SER A 116 -10.54 -0.03 -6.92
N GLU A 117 -9.72 -0.96 -7.43
CA GLU A 117 -8.36 -1.25 -6.93
C GLU A 117 -7.46 -0.03 -6.74
N TRP A 118 -7.74 1.07 -7.44
CA TRP A 118 -6.98 2.33 -7.41
C TRP A 118 -7.51 3.36 -6.42
N MET A 119 -8.59 3.05 -5.71
CA MET A 119 -9.20 3.88 -4.67
C MET A 119 -9.05 3.18 -3.32
N MET A 120 -7.83 2.86 -2.94
CA MET A 120 -7.58 2.42 -1.58
C MET A 120 -7.87 3.56 -0.59
N PRO A 121 -8.23 3.25 0.67
CA PRO A 121 -8.65 4.26 1.63
C PRO A 121 -7.54 5.26 2.00
N GLY A 122 -6.27 4.96 1.70
CA GLY A 122 -5.11 5.84 1.80
C GLY A 122 -3.94 5.30 0.96
N SER A 123 -2.75 5.85 1.17
CA SER A 123 -1.50 5.37 0.54
C SER A 123 -0.71 4.40 1.43
N THR A 124 -0.93 4.50 2.76
CA THR A 124 -0.23 3.76 3.81
C THR A 124 -1.22 3.15 4.79
N PHE A 125 -0.93 1.95 5.30
CA PHE A 125 -1.82 1.15 6.15
C PHE A 125 -1.07 0.49 7.29
N PHE A 126 -1.76 0.28 8.40
CA PHE A 126 -1.29 -0.50 9.55
C PHE A 126 -2.48 -0.82 10.45
N VAL A 127 -2.32 -1.80 11.34
CA VAL A 127 -3.33 -2.09 12.38
C VAL A 127 -2.83 -1.70 13.76
N ARG A 128 -3.77 -1.37 14.62
CA ARG A 128 -3.59 -1.44 16.07
C ARG A 128 -4.38 -2.62 16.59
N TYR A 129 -3.78 -3.43 17.44
CA TYR A 129 -4.43 -4.61 17.99
C TYR A 129 -4.12 -4.79 19.47
N SER A 130 -5.06 -5.41 20.17
CA SER A 130 -4.96 -5.70 21.61
C SER A 130 -5.73 -6.97 21.92
N ILE A 131 -5.38 -7.65 23.01
CA ILE A 131 -6.22 -8.71 23.59
C ILE A 131 -7.50 -8.05 24.13
N ALA A 132 -8.66 -8.71 24.00
CA ALA A 132 -9.96 -8.08 24.24
C ALA A 132 -10.12 -7.43 25.62
N ASP A 133 -9.51 -7.99 26.66
CA ASP A 133 -9.60 -7.50 28.04
C ASP A 133 -8.37 -6.68 28.48
N SER A 134 -7.48 -6.34 27.53
CA SER A 134 -6.33 -5.49 27.75
C SER A 134 -6.60 -4.06 27.26
N ASP A 135 -6.01 -3.09 27.95
CA ASP A 135 -5.93 -1.69 27.50
C ASP A 135 -4.62 -1.40 26.75
N GLU A 136 -3.73 -2.38 26.62
CA GLU A 136 -2.44 -2.25 25.94
C GLU A 136 -2.61 -2.53 24.44
N TRP A 137 -2.41 -1.50 23.62
CA TRP A 137 -2.49 -1.61 22.16
C TRP A 137 -1.10 -1.67 21.53
N THR A 138 -0.93 -2.63 20.63
CA THR A 138 0.27 -2.79 19.80
C THR A 138 -0.01 -2.29 18.40
N GLU A 139 0.96 -1.60 17.79
CA GLU A 139 0.91 -1.17 16.39
C GLU A 139 1.72 -2.15 15.53
N SER A 140 1.18 -2.53 14.38
CA SER A 140 1.90 -3.35 13.40
C SER A 140 2.97 -2.54 12.66
N GLU A 141 3.70 -3.22 11.77
CA GLU A 141 4.44 -2.51 10.71
C GLU A 141 3.49 -1.60 9.89
N GLN A 142 4.06 -0.53 9.33
CA GLN A 142 3.39 0.30 8.33
C GLN A 142 3.74 -0.21 6.94
N ILE A 143 2.72 -0.41 6.12
CA ILE A 143 2.84 -0.83 4.73
C ILE A 143 2.31 0.26 3.81
N SER A 144 2.87 0.39 2.61
CA SER A 144 2.39 1.33 1.62
C SER A 144 2.10 0.62 0.30
N LEU A 145 1.34 1.27 -0.57
CA LEU A 145 1.00 0.71 -1.87
C LEU A 145 2.25 0.26 -2.66
N PRO A 146 2.18 -0.90 -3.34
CA PRO A 146 0.99 -1.72 -3.59
C PRO A 146 0.67 -2.76 -2.51
N ARG A 147 1.44 -2.85 -1.42
CA ARG A 147 1.15 -3.82 -0.36
C ARG A 147 -0.14 -3.41 0.34
N THR A 148 -1.04 -4.36 0.54
CA THR A 148 -2.37 -4.13 1.12
C THR A 148 -2.73 -5.17 2.16
N ASP A 149 -1.73 -5.88 2.69
CA ASP A 149 -1.92 -6.99 3.61
C ASP A 149 -0.79 -7.10 4.65
N ILE A 150 -1.17 -7.48 5.85
CA ILE A 150 -0.28 -7.71 7.00
C ILE A 150 -0.63 -9.06 7.62
N LEU A 151 0.40 -9.80 8.01
CA LEU A 151 0.28 -11.00 8.83
C LEU A 151 0.72 -10.67 10.26
N LEU A 152 -0.22 -10.57 11.18
CA LEU A 152 0.12 -10.54 12.60
C LEU A 152 0.59 -11.93 13.02
N SER A 153 1.68 -11.98 13.76
CA SER A 153 2.34 -13.20 14.22
C SER A 153 2.59 -13.13 15.73
N ASP A 154 3.07 -14.24 16.29
CA ASP A 154 3.39 -14.36 17.73
C ASP A 154 2.19 -14.07 18.66
N LEU A 155 1.00 -14.42 18.20
CA LEU A 155 -0.24 -14.29 18.96
C LEU A 155 -0.48 -15.47 19.90
N GLU A 156 -1.27 -15.24 20.94
CA GLU A 156 -1.76 -16.27 21.86
C GLU A 156 -2.86 -17.10 21.20
N GLU A 157 -2.83 -18.40 21.45
CA GLU A 157 -3.81 -19.37 20.95
C GLU A 157 -5.17 -19.18 21.63
N ASP A 158 -6.26 -19.44 20.90
CA ASP A 158 -7.65 -19.34 21.39
C ASP A 158 -7.96 -18.01 22.12
N THR A 159 -7.37 -16.92 21.63
CA THR A 159 -7.43 -15.61 22.27
C THR A 159 -8.19 -14.62 21.39
N VAL A 160 -9.07 -13.84 22.00
CA VAL A 160 -9.83 -12.79 21.29
C VAL A 160 -8.98 -11.54 21.21
N TYR A 161 -8.73 -11.10 19.99
CA TYR A 161 -8.08 -9.85 19.66
C TYR A 161 -9.10 -8.83 19.17
N LYS A 162 -8.96 -7.59 19.63
CA LYS A 162 -9.56 -6.40 19.03
C LYS A 162 -8.58 -5.80 18.04
N VAL A 163 -9.02 -5.55 16.82
CA VAL A 163 -8.21 -5.01 15.73
C VAL A 163 -8.86 -3.75 15.17
N ILE A 164 -8.08 -2.68 15.02
CA ILE A 164 -8.47 -1.43 14.38
C ILE A 164 -7.54 -1.25 13.18
N GLY A 165 -8.07 -1.18 11.98
CA GLY A 165 -7.29 -0.89 10.78
C GLY A 165 -7.20 0.60 10.55
N ILE A 166 -6.01 1.06 10.19
CA ILE A 166 -5.72 2.45 9.90
C ILE A 166 -5.38 2.58 8.42
N ALA A 167 -5.93 3.63 7.79
CA ALA A 167 -5.47 4.15 6.51
C ALA A 167 -4.93 5.55 6.72
N LYS A 168 -3.80 5.85 6.07
CA LYS A 168 -3.07 7.10 6.20
C LYS A 168 -2.76 7.67 4.81
N GLU A 169 -2.82 9.00 4.74
CA GLU A 169 -2.44 9.80 3.56
C GLU A 169 -1.71 11.05 4.06
N GLY A 170 -0.38 11.08 3.87
CA GLY A 170 0.47 12.09 4.50
C GLY A 170 0.31 12.10 6.02
N ASN A 171 -0.09 13.23 6.59
CA ASN A 171 -0.33 13.36 8.04
C ASN A 171 -1.78 13.03 8.47
N GLN A 172 -2.68 12.79 7.51
CA GLN A 172 -4.08 12.49 7.81
C GLN A 172 -4.27 10.97 7.94
N GLN A 173 -5.12 10.56 8.87
CA GLN A 173 -5.43 9.14 9.05
C GLN A 173 -6.90 8.91 9.41
N ARG A 174 -7.38 7.71 9.12
CA ARG A 174 -8.69 7.20 9.50
C ARG A 174 -8.57 5.82 10.07
N ALA A 175 -9.36 5.59 11.11
CA ALA A 175 -9.54 4.28 11.70
C ALA A 175 -10.87 3.68 11.22
N SER A 176 -10.89 2.36 11.10
CA SER A 176 -12.13 1.59 11.03
C SER A 176 -12.82 1.52 12.40
N ASP A 177 -13.99 0.89 12.39
CA ASP A 177 -14.54 0.28 13.60
C ASP A 177 -13.65 -0.86 14.12
N VAL A 178 -13.80 -1.20 15.39
CA VAL A 178 -13.11 -2.33 16.02
C VAL A 178 -13.69 -3.64 15.48
N ILE A 179 -12.82 -4.53 15.00
CA ILE A 179 -13.17 -5.89 14.63
C ILE A 179 -12.60 -6.85 15.69
N ALA A 180 -13.46 -7.70 16.25
CA ALA A 180 -13.04 -8.77 17.14
C ALA A 180 -12.79 -10.05 16.34
N VAL A 181 -11.66 -10.70 16.56
CA VAL A 181 -11.27 -11.95 15.92
C VAL A 181 -10.63 -12.86 16.96
N ARG A 182 -10.90 -14.16 16.87
CA ARG A 182 -10.31 -15.17 17.77
C ARG A 182 -9.24 -15.93 17.00
N SER A 183 -8.02 -16.02 17.52
CA SER A 183 -6.99 -16.91 16.98
C SER A 183 -7.45 -18.36 17.03
N LEU A 184 -6.98 -19.21 16.11
CA LEU A 184 -7.43 -20.60 16.08
C LEU A 184 -6.91 -21.38 17.30
N SER A 185 -7.43 -22.58 17.52
CA SER A 185 -6.84 -23.55 18.46
C SER A 185 -6.31 -24.78 17.71
N ARG A 186 -5.24 -25.38 18.23
CA ARG A 186 -4.65 -26.64 17.73
C ARG A 186 -5.64 -27.79 17.86
N ALA A 187 -6.52 -27.77 18.87
CA ALA A 187 -7.58 -28.75 19.03
C ALA A 187 -8.64 -28.64 17.91
N THR A 188 -8.98 -27.42 17.48
CA THR A 188 -9.95 -27.17 16.40
C THR A 188 -9.39 -27.55 15.02
N ILE A 189 -8.09 -27.31 14.77
CA ILE A 189 -7.44 -27.65 13.49
C ILE A 189 -7.36 -29.18 13.29
N ALA A 190 -7.13 -29.94 14.36
CA ALA A 190 -7.05 -31.40 14.30
C ALA A 190 -8.36 -32.07 13.88
N HIS A 191 -9.52 -31.46 14.19
CA HIS A 191 -10.83 -31.97 13.75
C HIS A 191 -11.11 -31.73 12.26
N ILE A 192 -10.56 -30.67 11.66
CA ILE A 192 -10.76 -30.34 10.25
C ILE A 192 -9.89 -31.24 9.34
N SER A 193 -8.70 -31.63 9.80
CA SER A 193 -7.78 -32.46 9.01
C SER A 193 -8.17 -33.94 8.92
N HIS A 194 -9.06 -34.43 9.78
CA HIS A 194 -9.48 -35.85 9.81
C HIS A 194 -10.83 -36.11 9.09
N GLY A 195 -11.37 -35.12 8.38
CA GLY A 195 -12.66 -35.19 7.68
C GLY A 195 -12.58 -35.30 6.15
N LYS A 196 -11.44 -35.68 5.56
CA LYS A 196 -11.29 -35.93 4.13
C LYS A 196 -10.83 -37.35 3.84
#